data_AF-A0A0F8XZP8-F1
#
_entry.id   AF-A0A0F8XZP8-F1
#
_cell.length_a   1.000
_cell.length_b   1.000
_cell.length_c   1.000
_cell.angle_alpha   90.00
_cell.angle_beta   90.00
_cell.angle_gamma   90.00
#
_symmetry.space_group_name_H-M   'P 1'
#
loop_
_entity.id
_entity.type
_entity.pdbx_description
1 polymer ?
#
loop_
_entity_poly.entity_id
_entity_poly.type
_entity_poly.pdbx_seq_one_letter_code
_entity_poly.pdbx_strand_id
1 'polypeptide(L)'
;VYDFFDNSIHVIDHPPTRAKEYIVGVDYGTANPCVYVLIGIDYSVYPNMWCEKEYVYDSSKTNRQKTDSEYAEDLKKFIEGYNVSSIYVDPSAASFKLECRHAGITNIYEADNDVHNGIRFQTQHLQNGSYKICKCCKITIQEYGNYLWDMKAALSGIERPLKSNDHTKDAERYAIFSHLFNRSPQRLNPSDIDNWWAEGQGYQTQSLPPFYRNLPK
;
A
#
# COMPACT_ATOMS: atom_id res chain seq x y z
N VAL A 1 -9.05 -9.92 -4.22
CA VAL A 1 -8.98 -9.12 -2.98
C VAL A 1 -9.75 -7.82 -3.15
N TYR A 2 -9.37 -6.94 -4.08
CA TYR A 2 -10.09 -5.68 -4.35
C TYR A 2 -11.08 -5.82 -5.52
N ASP A 3 -12.10 -6.67 -5.37
CA ASP A 3 -13.08 -6.97 -6.44
C ASP A 3 -13.97 -5.77 -6.84
N PHE A 4 -14.09 -4.77 -5.98
CA PHE A 4 -14.80 -3.51 -6.22
C PHE A 4 -13.96 -2.46 -6.95
N PHE A 5 -12.68 -2.72 -7.24
CA PHE A 5 -11.82 -1.74 -7.89
C PHE A 5 -12.26 -1.52 -9.34
N ASP A 6 -12.68 -0.29 -9.62
CA ASP A 6 -13.12 0.16 -10.93
C ASP A 6 -12.25 1.35 -11.38
N ASN A 7 -11.64 1.26 -12.56
CA ASN A 7 -10.80 2.31 -13.11
C ASN A 7 -11.54 3.65 -13.28
N SER A 8 -12.83 3.63 -13.62
CA SER A 8 -13.64 4.85 -13.80
C SER A 8 -13.91 5.59 -12.49
N ILE A 9 -13.82 4.88 -11.36
CA ILE A 9 -14.06 5.43 -10.02
C ILE A 9 -12.75 5.72 -9.30
N HIS A 10 -11.77 4.83 -9.38
CA HIS A 10 -10.58 4.84 -8.51
C HIS A 10 -9.34 5.42 -9.17
N VAL A 11 -9.33 5.61 -10.50
CA VAL A 11 -8.19 6.18 -11.23
C VAL A 11 -8.46 7.63 -11.60
N ILE A 12 -7.47 8.49 -11.38
CA ILE A 12 -7.47 9.91 -11.74
C ILE A 12 -6.33 10.20 -12.73
N ASP A 13 -6.50 11.19 -13.61
CA ASP A 13 -5.48 11.47 -14.63
C ASP A 13 -4.20 12.07 -14.04
N HIS A 14 -4.30 12.88 -12.99
CA HIS A 14 -3.18 13.55 -12.32
C HIS A 14 -3.53 13.86 -10.86
N PRO A 15 -2.52 14.13 -10.00
CA PRO A 15 -2.73 14.64 -8.65
C PRO A 15 -3.68 15.85 -8.64
N PRO A 16 -4.63 15.94 -7.70
CA PRO A 16 -5.54 17.07 -7.60
C PRO A 16 -4.82 18.37 -7.19
N THR A 17 -3.68 18.25 -6.52
CA THR A 17 -2.83 19.36 -6.07
C THR A 17 -1.39 18.86 -5.88
N ARG A 18 -0.46 19.77 -5.61
CA ARG A 18 0.83 19.41 -5.03
C ARG A 18 0.59 19.00 -3.58
N ALA A 19 0.98 17.77 -3.22
CA ALA A 19 0.73 17.30 -1.86
C ALA A 19 1.50 18.12 -0.83
N LYS A 20 0.93 18.24 0.38
CA LYS A 20 1.60 18.89 1.51
C LYS A 20 2.60 17.95 2.18
N GLU A 21 2.30 16.67 2.16
CA GLU A 21 3.12 15.59 2.68
C GLU A 21 3.18 14.47 1.65
N TYR A 22 4.35 13.84 1.54
CA TYR A 22 4.54 12.63 0.77
C TYR A 22 5.02 11.49 1.67
N ILE A 23 4.52 10.29 1.43
CA ILE A 23 5.02 9.07 2.05
C ILE A 23 5.38 8.06 0.96
N VAL A 24 6.31 7.17 1.27
CA VAL A 24 6.73 6.11 0.35
C VAL A 24 6.55 4.75 0.99
N GLY A 25 6.03 3.81 0.23
CA GLY A 25 6.04 2.39 0.56
C GLY A 25 7.05 1.66 -0.30
N VAL A 26 7.76 0.69 0.27
CA VAL A 26 8.76 -0.10 -0.43
C VAL A 26 8.50 -1.59 -0.23
N ASP A 27 8.28 -2.31 -1.32
CA ASP A 27 8.41 -3.77 -1.36
C ASP A 27 9.79 -4.12 -1.91
N TYR A 28 10.63 -4.68 -1.04
CA TYR A 28 12.04 -4.94 -1.35
C TYR A 28 12.26 -6.36 -1.86
N GLY A 29 12.73 -6.48 -3.09
CA GLY A 29 13.04 -7.75 -3.74
C GLY A 29 14.37 -7.71 -4.50
N THR A 30 15.23 -8.70 -4.27
CA THR A 30 16.46 -8.90 -5.05
C THR A 30 16.23 -9.89 -6.20
N ALA A 31 15.61 -11.03 -5.89
CA ALA A 31 15.17 -12.03 -6.87
C ALA A 31 13.74 -11.75 -7.38
N ASN A 32 12.88 -11.20 -6.53
CA ASN A 32 11.56 -10.69 -6.91
C ASN A 32 11.67 -9.21 -7.33
N PRO A 33 10.67 -8.65 -8.02
CA PRO A 33 10.61 -7.23 -8.29
C PRO A 33 10.79 -6.36 -7.04
N CYS A 34 11.51 -5.25 -7.17
CA CYS A 34 11.58 -4.19 -6.16
C CYS A 34 10.69 -3.03 -6.58
N VAL A 35 9.85 -2.56 -5.66
CA VAL A 35 8.83 -1.55 -5.92
C VAL A 35 8.88 -0.42 -4.92
N TYR A 36 8.79 0.82 -5.40
CA TYR A 36 8.53 2.01 -4.59
C TYR A 36 7.22 2.65 -5.02
N VAL A 37 6.36 2.99 -4.07
CA VAL A 37 5.11 3.71 -4.33
C VAL A 37 5.11 5.02 -3.54
N LEU A 38 4.99 6.14 -4.24
CA LEU A 38 4.89 7.48 -3.67
C LEU A 38 3.42 7.88 -3.54
N ILE A 39 3.02 8.22 -2.32
CA ILE A 39 1.65 8.65 -2.00
C ILE A 39 1.68 10.11 -1.57
N GLY A 40 0.92 10.94 -2.27
CA GLY A 40 0.66 12.33 -1.89
C GLY A 40 -0.50 12.41 -0.91
N ILE A 41 -0.38 13.28 0.10
CA ILE A 41 -1.41 13.56 1.11
C ILE A 41 -1.67 15.06 1.18
N ASP A 42 -2.94 15.45 1.05
CA ASP A 42 -3.44 16.78 1.38
C ASP A 42 -4.89 16.71 1.89
N TYR A 43 -5.06 16.84 3.20
CA TYR A 43 -6.37 16.82 3.87
C TYR A 43 -7.30 18.00 3.52
N SER A 44 -6.84 19.00 2.76
CA SER A 44 -7.66 20.14 2.34
C SER A 44 -8.38 19.94 1.00
N VAL A 45 -8.12 18.84 0.30
CA VAL A 45 -8.75 18.49 -0.98
C VAL A 45 -9.37 17.09 -0.91
N TYR A 46 -10.28 16.79 -1.82
CA TYR A 46 -10.84 15.45 -1.98
C TYR A 46 -10.64 14.99 -3.43
N PRO A 47 -10.05 13.80 -3.69
CA PRO A 47 -9.48 12.86 -2.72
C PRO A 47 -8.32 13.48 -1.93
N ASN A 48 -8.17 13.09 -0.67
CA ASN A 48 -7.13 13.63 0.20
C ASN A 48 -5.81 12.85 0.15
N MET A 49 -5.81 11.70 -0.54
CA MET A 49 -4.63 10.88 -0.78
C MET A 49 -4.63 10.31 -2.19
N TRP A 50 -3.44 10.17 -2.77
CA TRP A 50 -3.32 9.52 -4.08
C TRP A 50 -1.96 8.85 -4.30
N CYS A 51 -1.96 7.70 -4.98
CA CYS A 51 -0.75 7.11 -5.55
C CYS A 51 -0.28 8.01 -6.70
N GLU A 52 0.82 8.73 -6.51
CA GLU A 52 1.29 9.75 -7.46
C GLU A 52 2.32 9.21 -8.45
N LYS A 53 3.17 8.28 -7.98
CA LYS A 53 4.29 7.76 -8.76
C LYS A 53 4.66 6.37 -8.29
N GLU A 54 5.03 5.51 -9.22
CA GLU A 54 5.57 4.18 -8.94
C GLU A 54 6.95 4.00 -9.57
N TYR A 55 7.80 3.22 -8.91
CA TYR A 55 9.02 2.64 -9.44
C TYR A 55 8.87 1.12 -9.36
N VAL A 56 9.20 0.43 -10.45
CA VAL A 56 9.18 -1.04 -10.50
C VAL A 56 10.42 -1.51 -11.23
N TYR A 57 11.21 -2.35 -10.58
CA TYR A 57 12.37 -3.00 -11.16
C TYR A 57 12.28 -4.50 -11.00
N ASP A 58 12.23 -5.20 -12.13
CA ASP A 58 12.12 -6.65 -12.19
C ASP A 58 13.38 -7.22 -12.85
N SER A 59 14.26 -7.81 -12.03
CA SER A 59 15.56 -8.33 -12.47
C SER A 59 15.44 -9.45 -13.50
N SER A 60 14.30 -10.18 -13.50
CA SER A 60 14.02 -11.24 -14.48
C SER A 60 13.72 -10.67 -15.87
N LYS A 61 13.11 -9.48 -15.94
CA LYS A 61 12.80 -8.79 -17.20
C LYS A 61 14.01 -8.04 -17.76
N THR A 62 14.89 -7.56 -16.88
CA THR A 62 16.08 -6.79 -17.28
C THR A 62 17.34 -7.64 -17.43
N ASN A 63 17.31 -8.93 -17.06
CA ASN A 63 18.47 -9.83 -17.00
C ASN A 63 19.64 -9.24 -16.18
N ARG A 64 19.33 -8.42 -15.17
CA ARG A 64 20.33 -7.76 -14.33
C ARG A 64 19.81 -7.62 -12.91
N GLN A 65 20.56 -8.14 -11.95
CA GLN A 65 20.31 -7.86 -10.54
C GLN A 65 20.89 -6.50 -10.15
N LYS A 66 20.23 -5.80 -9.23
CA LYS A 66 20.74 -4.60 -8.57
C LYS A 66 21.19 -4.96 -7.16
N THR A 67 22.24 -4.30 -6.69
CA THR A 67 22.65 -4.37 -5.29
C THR A 67 21.76 -3.50 -4.42
N ASP A 68 21.76 -3.75 -3.11
CA ASP A 68 21.09 -2.91 -2.11
C ASP A 68 21.48 -1.43 -2.25
N SER A 69 22.76 -1.12 -2.51
CA SER A 69 23.26 0.24 -2.73
C SER A 69 22.70 0.87 -4.01
N GLU A 70 22.57 0.11 -5.09
CA GLU A 70 21.95 0.61 -6.33
C GLU A 70 20.47 0.93 -6.13
N TYR A 71 19.74 0.05 -5.43
CA TYR A 71 18.36 0.31 -5.05
C TYR A 71 18.23 1.54 -4.15
N ALA A 72 19.16 1.74 -3.21
CA ALA A 72 19.15 2.92 -2.33
C ALA A 72 19.36 4.22 -3.12
N GLU A 73 20.28 4.22 -4.10
CA GLU A 73 20.48 5.37 -4.99
C GLU A 73 19.29 5.62 -5.92
N ASP A 74 18.61 4.57 -6.38
CA ASP A 74 17.37 4.71 -7.14
C ASP A 74 16.24 5.29 -6.29
N LEU A 75 16.09 4.84 -5.04
CA LEU A 75 15.13 5.41 -4.10
C LEU A 75 15.42 6.90 -3.83
N LYS A 76 16.70 7.26 -3.65
CA LYS A 76 17.13 8.66 -3.47
C LYS A 76 16.72 9.54 -4.64
N LYS A 77 16.96 9.08 -5.88
CA LYS A 77 16.51 9.77 -7.09
C LYS A 77 14.99 9.80 -7.20
N PHE A 78 14.32 8.71 -6.82
CA PHE A 78 12.88 8.60 -6.88
C PHE A 78 12.18 9.62 -5.97
N ILE A 79 12.72 9.94 -4.79
CA ILE A 79 12.13 10.91 -3.86
C ILE A 79 12.59 12.35 -4.10
N GLU A 80 13.51 12.60 -5.03
CA GLU A 80 14.05 13.93 -5.30
C GLU A 80 12.94 14.91 -5.72
N GLY A 81 12.90 16.09 -5.10
CA GLY A 81 11.90 17.12 -5.34
C GLY A 81 10.58 16.97 -4.56
N TYR A 82 10.42 15.90 -3.78
CA TYR A 82 9.24 15.64 -2.97
C TYR A 82 9.51 15.87 -1.48
N ASN A 83 8.54 16.45 -0.77
CA ASN A 83 8.58 16.58 0.69
C ASN A 83 8.21 15.25 1.35
N VAL A 84 9.10 14.25 1.23
CA VAL A 84 8.86 12.91 1.77
C VAL A 84 9.11 12.93 3.27
N SER A 85 8.07 12.70 4.07
CA SER A 85 8.16 12.68 5.53
C SER A 85 8.50 11.30 6.08
N SER A 86 8.14 10.23 5.36
CA SER A 86 8.34 8.85 5.83
C SER A 86 8.42 7.86 4.68
N ILE A 87 9.34 6.91 4.81
CA ILE A 87 9.53 5.78 3.90
C ILE A 87 9.37 4.50 4.71
N TYR A 88 8.40 3.67 4.35
CA TYR A 88 8.06 2.44 5.06
C TYR A 88 8.54 1.23 4.27
N VAL A 89 9.34 0.40 4.91
CA VAL A 89 9.96 -0.79 4.32
C VAL A 89 9.68 -1.99 5.20
N ASP A 90 9.51 -3.17 4.57
CA ASP A 90 9.35 -4.41 5.32
C ASP A 90 10.46 -4.59 6.40
N PRO A 91 10.11 -5.00 7.63
CA PRO A 91 11.06 -5.20 8.72
C PRO A 91 12.24 -6.12 8.36
N SER A 92 12.02 -7.13 7.51
CA SER A 92 13.03 -8.10 7.11
C SER A 92 14.12 -7.56 6.18
N ALA A 93 13.91 -6.41 5.51
CA ALA A 93 14.85 -5.81 4.57
C ALA A 93 15.97 -5.00 5.28
N ALA A 94 16.63 -5.59 6.27
CA ALA A 94 17.59 -4.90 7.14
C ALA A 94 18.81 -4.33 6.38
N SER A 95 19.35 -5.08 5.41
CA SER A 95 20.50 -4.66 4.61
C SER A 95 20.17 -3.47 3.71
N PHE A 96 19.03 -3.49 3.03
CA PHE A 96 18.56 -2.38 2.21
C PHE A 96 18.30 -1.12 3.04
N LYS A 97 17.69 -1.26 4.23
CA LYS A 97 17.50 -0.13 5.15
C LYS A 97 18.83 0.49 5.60
N LEU A 98 19.88 -0.32 5.76
CA LEU A 98 21.21 0.17 6.09
C LEU A 98 21.81 0.97 4.92
N GLU A 99 21.73 0.44 3.70
CA GLU A 99 22.23 1.12 2.49
C GLU A 99 21.49 2.43 2.20
N CYS A 100 20.17 2.49 2.43
CA CYS A 100 19.41 3.73 2.36
C CYS A 100 19.98 4.81 3.31
N ARG A 101 20.34 4.42 4.54
CA ARG A 101 20.95 5.35 5.51
C ARG A 101 22.32 5.82 5.04
N HIS A 102 23.14 4.93 4.47
CA HIS A 102 24.43 5.31 3.86
C HIS A 102 24.25 6.27 2.68
N ALA A 103 23.19 6.12 1.88
CA ALA A 103 22.84 7.02 0.79
C ALA A 103 22.28 8.39 1.27
N GLY A 104 22.08 8.57 2.58
CA GLY A 104 21.60 9.81 3.20
C GLY A 104 20.08 9.87 3.41
N ILE A 105 19.37 8.75 3.24
CA ILE A 105 17.92 8.65 3.48
C ILE A 105 17.70 8.33 4.96
N THR A 106 17.30 9.34 5.75
CA THR A 106 17.21 9.24 7.22
C THR A 106 15.79 8.98 7.73
N ASN A 107 14.77 9.27 6.93
CA ASN A 107 13.35 9.12 7.23
C ASN A 107 12.78 7.74 6.85
N ILE A 108 13.56 6.68 7.10
CA ILE A 108 13.21 5.29 6.79
C ILE A 108 12.76 4.53 8.05
N TYR A 109 11.60 3.89 7.97
CA TYR A 109 10.90 3.24 9.08
C TYR A 109 10.50 1.81 8.71
N GLU A 110 10.31 0.99 9.74
CA GLU A 110 9.75 -0.35 9.58
C GLU A 110 8.24 -0.24 9.35
N ALA A 111 7.75 -0.97 8.36
CA ALA A 111 6.33 -1.06 8.08
C ALA A 111 5.64 -1.98 9.08
N ASP A 112 4.40 -1.65 9.43
CA ASP A 112 3.46 -2.63 9.95
C ASP A 112 3.02 -3.52 8.79
N ASN A 113 3.41 -4.79 8.87
CA ASN A 113 3.16 -5.77 7.82
C ASN A 113 1.94 -6.66 8.09
N ASP A 114 1.03 -6.28 9.00
CA ASP A 114 -0.27 -6.93 9.15
C ASP A 114 -1.06 -6.85 7.84
N VAL A 115 -1.14 -7.99 7.16
CA VAL A 115 -1.74 -8.11 5.83
C VAL A 115 -3.24 -7.85 5.88
N HIS A 116 -3.94 -8.44 6.84
CA HIS A 116 -5.41 -8.39 6.86
C HIS A 116 -5.90 -7.00 7.27
N ASN A 117 -5.33 -6.45 8.34
CA ASN A 117 -5.69 -5.11 8.81
C ASN A 117 -5.29 -4.06 7.77
N GLY A 118 -4.11 -4.21 7.15
CA GLY A 118 -3.67 -3.31 6.09
C GLY A 118 -4.57 -3.35 4.84
N ILE A 119 -4.97 -4.54 4.36
CA ILE A 119 -5.91 -4.68 3.23
C ILE A 119 -7.25 -4.02 3.55
N ARG A 120 -7.79 -4.28 4.74
CA ARG A 120 -9.06 -3.69 5.17
C ARG A 120 -8.99 -2.17 5.27
N PHE A 121 -7.93 -1.65 5.86
CA PHE A 121 -7.72 -0.22 6.03
C PHE A 121 -7.59 0.49 4.68
N GLN A 122 -6.81 -0.07 3.75
CA GLN A 122 -6.74 0.44 2.38
C GLN A 122 -8.08 0.35 1.64
N THR A 123 -8.81 -0.76 1.82
CA THR A 123 -10.15 -0.97 1.23
C THR A 123 -11.11 0.16 1.61
N GLN A 124 -11.11 0.57 2.88
CA GLN A 124 -11.94 1.69 3.34
C GLN A 124 -11.66 2.98 2.57
N HIS A 125 -10.39 3.35 2.42
CA HIS A 125 -9.97 4.57 1.72
C HIS A 125 -10.25 4.53 0.20
N LEU A 126 -10.19 3.35 -0.41
CA LEU A 126 -10.58 3.18 -1.81
C LEU A 126 -12.10 3.32 -1.98
N GLN A 127 -12.89 2.60 -1.15
CA GLN A 127 -14.35 2.57 -1.23
C GLN A 127 -14.98 3.93 -0.91
N ASN A 128 -14.48 4.63 0.11
CA ASN A 128 -14.94 5.97 0.46
C ASN A 128 -14.37 7.06 -0.47
N GLY A 129 -13.53 6.68 -1.43
CA GLY A 129 -12.93 7.55 -2.45
C GLY A 129 -11.87 8.52 -1.96
N SER A 130 -11.42 8.44 -0.70
CA SER A 130 -10.38 9.32 -0.18
C SER A 130 -8.98 8.99 -0.71
N TYR A 131 -8.75 7.75 -1.14
CA TYR A 131 -7.54 7.31 -1.84
C TYR A 131 -7.84 6.98 -3.31
N LYS A 132 -7.04 7.56 -4.22
CA LYS A 132 -7.13 7.34 -5.67
C LYS A 132 -5.77 7.02 -6.27
N ILE A 133 -5.76 6.44 -7.47
CA ILE A 133 -4.53 6.05 -8.15
C ILE A 133 -4.32 6.94 -9.37
N CYS A 134 -3.17 7.59 -9.50
CA CYS A 134 -2.86 8.33 -10.71
C CYS A 134 -2.66 7.36 -11.89
N LYS A 135 -3.17 7.73 -13.06
CA LYS A 135 -3.14 6.92 -14.28
C LYS A 135 -1.74 6.55 -14.77
N CYS A 136 -0.72 7.28 -14.35
CA CYS A 136 0.68 6.96 -14.62
C CYS A 136 1.16 5.70 -13.86
N CYS A 137 0.51 5.31 -12.76
CA CYS A 137 0.85 4.15 -11.94
C CYS A 137 0.23 2.86 -12.52
N LYS A 138 0.73 2.47 -13.70
CA LYS A 138 0.17 1.40 -14.52
C LYS A 138 0.27 0.03 -13.86
N ILE A 139 1.40 -0.27 -13.20
CA ILE A 139 1.59 -1.56 -12.52
C ILE A 139 0.67 -1.64 -11.31
N THR A 140 0.56 -0.57 -10.51
CA THR A 140 -0.38 -0.49 -9.40
C THR A 140 -1.83 -0.74 -9.84
N ILE A 141 -2.27 -0.15 -10.96
CA ILE A 141 -3.61 -0.37 -11.51
C ILE A 141 -3.79 -1.82 -11.98
N GLN A 142 -2.79 -2.38 -12.67
CA GLN A 142 -2.85 -3.78 -13.13
C GLN A 142 -2.93 -4.77 -11.96
N GLU A 143 -2.17 -4.55 -10.89
CA GLU A 143 -2.16 -5.42 -9.73
C GLU A 143 -3.49 -5.37 -8.95
N TYR A 144 -4.22 -4.25 -8.94
CA TYR A 144 -5.57 -4.24 -8.36
C TYR A 144 -6.51 -5.27 -9.00
N GLY A 145 -6.40 -5.49 -10.32
CA GLY A 145 -7.18 -6.51 -11.03
C GLY A 145 -6.69 -7.95 -10.83
N ASN A 146 -5.44 -8.13 -10.40
CA ASN A 146 -4.77 -9.43 -10.33
C ASN A 146 -4.42 -9.89 -8.90
N TYR A 147 -4.72 -9.07 -7.87
CA TYR A 147 -4.47 -9.42 -6.48
C TYR A 147 -5.56 -10.35 -5.95
N LEU A 148 -5.25 -11.65 -5.91
CA LEU A 148 -6.17 -12.74 -5.63
C LEU A 148 -5.92 -13.36 -4.25
N TRP A 149 -6.93 -14.03 -3.69
CA TRP A 149 -6.78 -14.83 -2.48
C TRP A 149 -6.15 -16.20 -2.81
N ASP A 150 -5.28 -16.72 -1.93
CA ASP A 150 -4.69 -18.05 -2.07
C ASP A 150 -5.74 -19.12 -1.71
N MET A 151 -6.52 -19.55 -2.71
CA MET A 151 -7.57 -20.57 -2.50
C MET A 151 -7.02 -21.89 -1.96
N LYS A 152 -5.75 -22.24 -2.24
CA LYS A 152 -5.13 -23.47 -1.75
C LYS A 152 -4.78 -23.35 -0.27
N ALA A 153 -4.22 -22.22 0.15
CA ALA A 153 -3.99 -21.95 1.57
C ALA A 153 -5.31 -21.89 2.36
N ALA A 154 -6.36 -21.34 1.76
CA ALA A 154 -7.68 -21.27 2.39
C ALA A 154 -8.26 -22.66 2.72
N LEU A 155 -7.98 -23.70 1.92
CA LEU A 155 -8.37 -25.09 2.22
C LEU A 155 -7.74 -25.63 3.51
N SER A 156 -6.63 -25.04 3.95
CA SER A 156 -5.94 -25.36 5.20
C SER A 156 -6.24 -24.35 6.32
N GLY A 157 -7.26 -23.49 6.14
CA GLY A 157 -7.64 -22.47 7.11
C GLY A 157 -6.68 -21.28 7.19
N ILE A 158 -5.76 -21.13 6.24
CA ILE A 158 -4.82 -20.01 6.18
C ILE A 158 -5.36 -19.00 5.17
N GLU A 159 -5.82 -17.85 5.67
CA GLU A 159 -6.23 -16.74 4.83
C GLU A 159 -5.01 -15.87 4.52
N ARG A 160 -4.68 -15.73 3.24
CA ARG A 160 -3.65 -14.82 2.75
C ARG A 160 -3.82 -14.57 1.25
N PRO A 161 -3.32 -13.44 0.74
CA PRO A 161 -3.21 -13.21 -0.68
C PRO A 161 -2.29 -14.23 -1.36
N LEU A 162 -2.58 -14.53 -2.62
CA LEU A 162 -1.69 -15.28 -3.49
C LEU A 162 -0.43 -14.43 -3.74
N LYS A 163 0.75 -15.01 -3.50
CA LYS A 163 2.05 -14.35 -3.72
C LYS A 163 2.41 -14.25 -5.20
N SER A 164 1.64 -13.48 -5.95
CA SER A 164 1.84 -13.23 -7.37
C SER A 164 1.16 -11.91 -7.75
N ASN A 165 1.93 -11.00 -8.37
CA ASN A 165 1.46 -9.66 -8.76
C ASN A 165 0.94 -8.84 -7.56
N ASP A 166 1.69 -8.87 -6.46
CA ASP A 166 1.34 -8.24 -5.18
C ASP A 166 2.33 -7.15 -4.73
N HIS A 167 3.38 -6.89 -5.51
CA HIS A 167 4.50 -6.06 -5.07
C HIS A 167 4.13 -4.60 -4.83
N THR A 168 3.33 -4.01 -5.72
CA THR A 168 2.82 -2.64 -5.48
C THR A 168 1.76 -2.61 -4.39
N LYS A 169 0.98 -3.70 -4.21
CA LYS A 169 -0.05 -3.77 -3.16
C LYS A 169 0.57 -3.79 -1.78
N ASP A 170 1.64 -4.56 -1.61
CA ASP A 170 2.40 -4.61 -0.37
C ASP A 170 3.06 -3.26 -0.08
N ALA A 171 3.71 -2.63 -1.07
CA ALA A 171 4.26 -1.29 -0.92
C ALA A 171 3.20 -0.25 -0.51
N GLU A 172 2.06 -0.18 -1.19
CA GLU A 172 0.98 0.75 -0.82
C GLU A 172 0.44 0.48 0.59
N ARG A 173 0.21 -0.80 0.93
CA ARG A 173 -0.30 -1.21 2.23
C ARG A 173 0.67 -0.79 3.33
N TYR A 174 1.97 -1.03 3.16
CA TYR A 174 3.00 -0.60 4.11
C TYR A 174 2.96 0.90 4.35
N ALA A 175 2.85 1.72 3.30
CA ALA A 175 2.79 3.17 3.44
C ALA A 175 1.52 3.64 4.15
N ILE A 176 0.36 3.26 3.63
CA ILE A 176 -0.94 3.76 4.10
C ILE A 176 -1.20 3.29 5.53
N PHE A 177 -1.02 1.99 5.79
CA PHE A 177 -1.33 1.41 7.09
C PHE A 177 -0.38 1.93 8.17
N SER A 178 0.94 1.85 7.93
CA SER A 178 1.92 2.27 8.93
C SER A 178 1.87 3.76 9.25
N HIS A 179 1.55 4.61 8.26
CA HIS A 179 1.54 6.05 8.44
C HIS A 179 0.27 6.56 9.14
N LEU A 180 -0.90 6.10 8.70
CA LEU A 180 -2.18 6.68 9.12
C LEU A 180 -2.71 6.02 10.39
N PHE A 181 -2.48 4.72 10.55
CA PHE A 181 -2.94 3.98 11.72
C PHE A 181 -2.17 4.40 12.98
N ASN A 182 -0.85 4.54 12.89
CA ASN A 182 0.01 4.90 14.03
C ASN A 182 -0.02 6.39 14.41
N ARG A 183 -0.57 7.27 13.56
CA ARG A 183 -0.72 8.71 13.84
C ARG A 183 -2.09 9.11 14.36
N SER A 184 -3.05 8.18 14.43
CA SER A 184 -4.29 8.44 15.15
C SER A 184 -3.99 8.58 16.65
N PRO A 185 -4.33 9.71 17.31
CA PRO A 185 -4.00 9.94 18.73
C PRO A 185 -4.66 8.93 19.69
N GLN A 186 -5.62 8.17 19.19
CA GLN A 186 -6.02 6.88 19.74
C GLN A 186 -5.38 5.83 18.84
N ARG A 187 -4.44 5.04 19.36
CA ARG A 187 -4.05 3.78 18.71
C ARG A 187 -5.33 2.96 18.59
N LEU A 188 -5.96 3.02 17.42
CA LEU A 188 -7.12 2.21 17.11
C LEU A 188 -6.61 0.78 17.23
N ASN A 189 -7.23 -0.05 18.05
CA ASN A 189 -6.97 -1.48 18.00
C ASN A 189 -7.72 -2.06 16.79
N PRO A 190 -7.44 -3.31 16.36
CA PRO A 190 -8.18 -3.92 15.26
C PRO A 190 -9.71 -3.81 15.42
N SER A 191 -10.25 -3.96 16.64
CA SER A 191 -11.69 -3.78 16.89
C SER A 191 -12.21 -2.34 16.70
N ASP A 192 -11.36 -1.32 16.83
CA ASP A 192 -11.75 0.06 16.53
C ASP A 192 -11.82 0.28 15.01
N ILE A 193 -10.96 -0.39 14.22
CA ILE A 193 -11.09 -0.46 12.75
C ILE A 193 -12.41 -1.14 12.37
N ASP A 194 -12.80 -2.19 13.11
CA ASP A 194 -14.08 -2.87 12.93
C ASP A 194 -15.28 -1.97 13.19
N ASN A 195 -15.25 -1.25 14.31
CA ASN A 195 -16.31 -0.34 14.69
C ASN A 195 -16.42 0.82 13.70
N TRP A 196 -15.30 1.42 13.30
CA TRP A 196 -15.28 2.46 12.28
C TRP A 196 -15.76 1.97 10.91
N TRP A 197 -15.45 0.72 10.54
CA TRP A 197 -15.97 0.12 9.32
C TRP A 197 -17.50 -0.03 9.37
N ALA A 198 -18.03 -0.49 10.51
CA ALA A 198 -19.47 -0.60 10.73
C ALA A 198 -20.16 0.78 10.76
N GLU A 199 -19.51 1.80 11.32
CA GLU A 199 -20.01 3.18 11.38
C GLU A 199 -19.98 3.88 10.01
N GLY A 200 -18.94 3.65 9.20
CA GLY A 200 -18.87 4.09 7.80
C GLY A 200 -19.90 3.40 6.90
N GLN A 201 -20.40 2.24 7.34
CA GLN A 201 -21.50 1.46 6.73
C GLN A 201 -22.85 1.84 7.34
N GLY A 202 -23.20 3.12 7.42
CA GLY A 202 -24.59 3.58 7.61
C GLY A 202 -25.61 3.08 6.55
N TYR A 203 -25.26 2.07 5.76
CA TYR A 203 -26.10 1.34 4.82
C TYR A 203 -26.11 -0.16 5.15
N GLN A 204 -27.30 -0.62 5.55
CA GLN A 204 -27.80 -1.98 5.78
C GLN A 204 -26.81 -3.15 5.63
N THR A 205 -26.66 -3.89 6.74
CA THR A 205 -25.96 -5.17 6.97
C THR A 205 -26.24 -6.32 5.98
N GLN A 206 -27.08 -6.12 4.97
CA GLN A 206 -27.47 -7.14 3.98
C GLN A 206 -26.46 -7.29 2.82
N SER A 207 -25.50 -6.38 2.67
CA SER A 207 -24.48 -6.40 1.61
C SER A 207 -23.22 -7.22 1.92
N LEU A 208 -23.13 -7.81 3.12
CA LEU A 208 -21.97 -8.63 3.50
C LEU A 208 -21.89 -9.93 2.67
N PRO A 209 -20.67 -10.31 2.20
CA PRO A 209 -20.42 -11.64 1.65
C PRO A 209 -20.89 -12.74 2.61
N PRO A 210 -21.45 -13.86 2.12
CA PRO A 210 -22.13 -14.87 2.95
C PRO A 210 -21.31 -15.42 4.11
N PHE A 211 -19.97 -15.38 4.01
CA PHE A 211 -19.03 -15.82 5.04
C PHE A 211 -19.20 -15.05 6.38
N TYR A 212 -19.54 -13.76 6.36
CA TYR A 212 -19.68 -12.94 7.58
C TYR A 212 -21.05 -13.05 8.26
N ARG A 213 -22.02 -13.79 7.69
CA ARG A 213 -23.39 -13.85 8.22
C ARG A 213 -23.56 -14.82 9.39
N ASN A 214 -22.59 -15.72 9.63
CA ASN A 214 -22.72 -16.84 10.56
C ASN A 214 -21.50 -17.00 11.47
N LEU A 215 -21.27 -16.05 12.38
CA LEU A 215 -20.42 -16.31 13.55
C LEU A 215 -21.33 -16.41 14.80
N PRO A 216 -21.17 -17.46 15.63
CA PRO A 216 -21.98 -17.64 16.82
C PRO A 216 -21.70 -16.53 17.84
N LYS A 217 -22.78 -16.08 18.49
CA LYS A 217 -22.78 -15.01 19.50
C LYS A 217 -21.94 -15.34 20.72
#